data_AF-A0A5Q0JWR8-F1
#
_entry.id   AF-A0A5Q0JWR8-F1
#
_cell.length_a   1.000
_cell.length_b   1.000
_cell.length_c   1.000
_cell.angle_alpha   90.00
_cell.angle_beta   90.00
_cell.angle_gamma   90.00
#
_symmetry.space_group_name_H-M   'P 1'
#
loop_
_entity.id
_entity.type
_entity.pdbx_description
1 polymer ?
#
loop_
_entity_poly.entity_id
_entity_poly.type
_entity_poly.pdbx_seq_one_letter_code
_entity_poly.pdbx_strand_id
1 'polypeptide(L)'
;MNLLLLFAIFLSVFLLSGIRVIFEYKRALKFRFGKYIKTLQPGFRWIIPLVETIQVVDIRVITINIVSQEVMTEDNVPCSIDGVVFFKVIDPEMAVLEVEEYTFAITQLSQAALRDVCGKVELDTILSKREEMGNNIKKIVEVETKDWGIDIIDVKIKDIQLPENMKRMMANQAEAEHSRRARIILALAEEQAAGKLLEAGKLIDQSPSAIKLRLYQTLSNIAAEKNSTILFPFPEEVLPKKSK
;
A
#
# COMPACT_ATOMS: atom_id res chain seq x y z
N MET A 1 -70.66 -17.72 9.16
CA MET A 1 -69.51 -17.10 8.46
C MET A 1 -68.57 -16.61 9.54
N ASN A 2 -67.27 -16.93 9.52
CA ASN A 2 -66.16 -16.13 10.10
C ASN A 2 -65.07 -16.94 10.82
N LEU A 3 -65.31 -18.13 11.42
CA LEU A 3 -64.21 -18.89 12.04
C LEU A 3 -63.32 -19.60 11.01
N LEU A 4 -63.91 -20.30 10.04
CA LEU A 4 -63.20 -20.93 8.92
C LEU A 4 -62.48 -19.90 8.04
N LEU A 5 -63.10 -18.72 7.86
CA LEU A 5 -62.53 -17.61 7.09
C LEU A 5 -61.35 -16.96 7.85
N LEU A 6 -61.48 -16.74 9.16
CA LEU A 6 -60.36 -16.29 10.02
C LEU A 6 -59.21 -17.29 10.03
N PHE A 7 -59.50 -18.59 10.11
CA PHE A 7 -58.48 -19.64 10.09
C PHE A 7 -57.76 -19.71 8.74
N ALA A 8 -58.49 -19.60 7.63
CA ALA A 8 -57.92 -19.55 6.28
C ALA A 8 -57.05 -18.30 6.06
N ILE A 9 -57.49 -17.14 6.56
CA ILE A 9 -56.69 -15.90 6.50
C ILE A 9 -55.43 -16.04 7.35
N PHE A 10 -55.54 -16.58 8.57
CA PHE A 10 -54.40 -16.80 9.45
C PHE A 10 -53.39 -17.77 8.85
N LEU A 11 -53.86 -18.88 8.26
CA LEU A 11 -53.00 -19.86 7.59
C LEU A 11 -52.32 -19.27 6.34
N SER A 12 -53.04 -18.47 5.56
CA SER A 12 -52.50 -17.75 4.41
C SER A 12 -51.39 -16.77 4.82
N VAL A 13 -51.62 -15.95 5.84
CA VAL A 13 -50.62 -15.01 6.39
C VAL A 13 -49.42 -15.77 6.95
N PHE A 14 -49.64 -16.90 7.61
CA PHE A 14 -48.57 -17.76 8.14
C PHE A 14 -47.69 -18.34 7.02
N LEU A 15 -48.30 -18.85 5.94
CA LEU A 15 -47.59 -19.37 4.77
C LEU A 15 -46.79 -18.26 4.05
N LEU A 16 -47.38 -17.08 3.88
CA LEU A 16 -46.74 -15.93 3.25
C LEU A 16 -45.58 -15.37 4.08
N SER A 17 -45.69 -15.40 5.42
CA SER A 17 -44.64 -14.94 6.34
C SER A 17 -43.35 -15.76 6.23
N GLY A 18 -43.43 -17.01 5.76
CA GLY A 18 -42.29 -17.89 5.56
C GLY A 18 -41.44 -17.59 4.32
N ILE A 19 -41.88 -16.68 3.45
CA ILE A 19 -41.18 -16.39 2.19
C ILE A 19 -39.95 -15.52 2.48
N ARG A 20 -38.77 -15.99 2.07
CA ARG A 20 -37.51 -15.26 2.15
C ARG A 20 -36.78 -15.31 0.80
N VAL A 21 -36.21 -14.17 0.42
CA VAL A 21 -35.37 -14.04 -0.78
C VAL A 21 -33.93 -13.85 -0.32
N ILE A 22 -33.04 -14.72 -0.81
CA ILE A 22 -31.61 -14.65 -0.53
C ILE A 22 -30.90 -14.18 -1.79
N PHE A 23 -30.18 -13.06 -1.68
CA PHE A 23 -29.38 -12.52 -2.78
C PHE A 23 -28.17 -13.40 -3.10
N GLU A 24 -27.65 -13.33 -4.33
CA GLU A 24 -26.53 -14.16 -4.80
C GLU A 24 -25.25 -13.99 -3.97
N TYR A 25 -25.01 -12.78 -3.47
CA TYR A 25 -23.87 -12.43 -2.63
C TYR A 25 -24.05 -12.81 -1.15
N LYS A 26 -25.15 -13.48 -0.80
CA LYS A 26 -25.42 -13.94 0.56
C LYS A 26 -25.59 -15.46 0.61
N ARG A 27 -25.28 -16.04 1.75
CA ARG A 27 -25.61 -17.42 2.12
C ARG A 27 -26.39 -17.42 3.41
N ALA A 28 -27.37 -18.30 3.51
CA ALA A 28 -28.30 -18.32 4.63
C ALA A 28 -28.24 -19.67 5.33
N LEU A 29 -27.83 -19.69 6.58
CA LEU A 29 -27.82 -20.90 7.40
C LEU A 29 -29.19 -21.11 7.99
N LYS A 30 -29.74 -22.30 7.75
CA LYS A 30 -31.05 -22.68 8.26
C LYS A 30 -30.89 -23.47 9.56
N PHE A 31 -31.47 -22.94 10.62
CA PHE A 31 -31.56 -23.58 11.91
C PHE A 31 -33.01 -24.00 12.18
N ARG A 32 -33.19 -25.12 12.86
CA ARG A 32 -34.49 -25.59 13.34
C ARG A 32 -34.35 -25.97 14.80
N PHE A 33 -35.12 -25.32 15.68
CA PHE A 33 -35.00 -25.49 17.12
C PHE A 33 -33.53 -25.40 17.62
N GLY A 34 -32.74 -24.50 17.03
CA GLY A 34 -31.32 -24.32 17.37
C GLY A 34 -30.34 -25.30 16.71
N LYS A 35 -30.80 -26.36 16.02
CA LYS A 35 -29.91 -27.27 15.30
C LYS A 35 -29.69 -26.80 13.86
N TYR A 36 -28.44 -26.78 13.41
CA TYR A 36 -28.10 -26.55 12.01
C TYR A 36 -28.64 -27.69 11.13
N ILE A 37 -29.31 -27.34 10.02
CA ILE A 37 -29.81 -28.32 9.04
C ILE A 37 -29.01 -28.24 7.75
N LYS A 38 -28.95 -27.04 7.16
CA LYS A 38 -28.36 -26.83 5.84
C LYS A 38 -28.09 -25.36 5.56
N THR A 39 -27.11 -25.13 4.70
CA THR A 39 -26.89 -23.84 4.06
C THR A 39 -27.80 -23.69 2.83
N LEU A 40 -28.59 -22.63 2.82
CA LEU A 40 -29.48 -22.25 1.73
C LEU A 40 -28.70 -21.45 0.68
N GLN A 41 -28.72 -21.98 -0.54
CA GLN A 41 -28.25 -21.27 -1.73
C GLN A 41 -29.18 -20.11 -2.12
N PRO A 42 -28.69 -19.12 -2.88
CA PRO A 42 -29.45 -17.97 -3.36
C PRO A 42 -30.77 -18.32 -4.04
N GLY A 43 -31.67 -17.33 -4.06
CA GLY A 43 -32.97 -17.42 -4.69
C GLY A 43 -34.14 -17.49 -3.70
N PHE A 44 -35.29 -17.91 -4.22
CA PHE A 44 -36.53 -18.01 -3.47
C PHE A 44 -36.47 -19.21 -2.52
N ARG A 45 -36.61 -18.97 -1.21
CA ARG A 45 -36.66 -20.02 -0.19
C ARG A 45 -37.83 -19.79 0.75
N TRP A 46 -38.49 -20.88 1.08
CA TRP A 46 -39.55 -20.90 2.07
C TRP A 46 -39.02 -21.52 3.37
N ILE A 47 -39.27 -20.84 4.48
CA ILE A 47 -39.02 -21.32 5.83
C ILE A 47 -40.32 -21.39 6.61
N ILE A 48 -40.37 -22.31 7.56
CA ILE A 48 -41.49 -22.43 8.49
C ILE A 48 -41.30 -21.34 9.56
N PRO A 49 -42.11 -20.26 9.55
CA PRO A 49 -42.00 -19.24 10.58
C PRO A 49 -42.26 -19.87 11.96
N LEU A 50 -41.63 -19.34 13.01
CA LEU A 50 -41.63 -19.83 14.40
C LEU A 50 -40.67 -21.00 14.70
N VAL A 51 -40.57 -21.99 13.80
CA VAL A 51 -39.75 -23.19 14.03
C VAL A 51 -38.34 -23.05 13.47
N GLU A 52 -38.22 -22.34 12.35
CA GLU A 52 -36.97 -22.21 11.61
C GLU A 52 -36.45 -20.78 11.66
N THR A 53 -35.17 -20.64 11.99
CA THR A 53 -34.46 -19.35 11.96
C THR A 53 -33.40 -19.38 10.87
N ILE A 54 -33.12 -18.21 10.29
CA ILE A 54 -32.08 -18.05 9.28
C ILE A 54 -31.06 -17.05 9.79
N GLN A 55 -29.78 -17.39 9.68
CA GLN A 55 -28.68 -16.44 9.80
C GLN A 55 -28.07 -16.21 8.43
N VAL A 56 -27.88 -14.94 8.05
CA VAL A 56 -27.41 -14.60 6.70
C VAL A 56 -25.99 -14.06 6.78
N VAL A 57 -25.10 -14.62 5.98
CA VAL A 57 -23.68 -14.27 5.89
C VAL A 57 -23.40 -13.74 4.49
N ASP A 58 -22.60 -12.67 4.41
CA ASP A 58 -22.13 -12.11 3.14
C ASP A 58 -20.86 -12.85 2.70
N ILE A 59 -20.82 -13.28 1.44
CA ILE A 59 -19.66 -14.01 0.87
C ILE A 59 -18.72 -13.10 0.07
N ARG A 60 -19.02 -11.80 -0.01
CA ARG A 60 -18.14 -10.82 -0.66
C ARG A 60 -16.90 -10.58 0.19
N VAL A 61 -15.93 -9.91 -0.43
CA VAL A 61 -14.77 -9.40 0.29
C VAL A 61 -15.25 -8.34 1.27
N ILE A 62 -14.99 -8.59 2.55
CA ILE A 62 -15.24 -7.69 3.66
C ILE A 62 -13.91 -7.08 4.06
N THR A 63 -13.94 -5.80 4.37
CA THR A 63 -12.78 -5.05 4.82
C THR A 63 -12.98 -4.64 6.27
N ILE A 64 -12.02 -4.96 7.13
CA ILE A 64 -12.02 -4.54 8.54
C ILE A 64 -10.75 -3.75 8.83
N ASN A 65 -10.90 -2.69 9.64
CA ASN A 65 -9.76 -1.90 10.09
C ASN A 65 -9.22 -2.50 11.39
N ILE A 66 -7.91 -2.69 11.44
CA ILE A 66 -7.19 -3.02 12.66
C ILE A 66 -7.04 -1.74 13.47
N VAL A 67 -7.46 -1.77 14.73
CA VAL A 67 -7.30 -0.62 15.64
C VAL A 67 -5.81 -0.38 15.88
N SER A 68 -5.40 0.89 15.86
CA SER A 68 -4.01 1.31 16.09
C SER A 68 -3.44 0.70 17.36
N GLN A 69 -2.25 0.10 17.25
CA GLN A 69 -1.53 -0.53 18.37
C GLN A 69 -0.21 0.19 18.60
N GLU A 70 0.09 0.49 19.86
CA GLU A 70 1.42 0.95 20.28
C GLU A 70 2.36 -0.24 20.39
N VAL A 71 3.47 -0.20 19.65
CA VAL A 71 4.46 -1.26 19.56
C VAL A 71 5.87 -0.66 19.62
N MET A 72 6.78 -1.36 20.28
CA MET A 72 8.21 -1.09 20.23
C MET A 72 8.82 -1.98 19.16
N THR A 73 9.49 -1.40 18.18
CA THR A 73 10.24 -2.13 17.15
C THR A 73 11.52 -2.74 17.73
N GLU A 74 12.21 -3.57 16.94
CA GLU A 74 13.48 -4.22 17.34
C GLU A 74 14.57 -3.19 17.71
N ASP A 75 14.57 -2.04 17.04
CA ASP A 75 15.46 -0.91 17.28
C ASP A 75 15.00 0.02 18.43
N ASN A 76 14.07 -0.46 19.28
CA ASN A 76 13.50 0.26 20.42
C ASN A 76 12.82 1.60 20.05
N VAL A 77 12.24 1.70 18.86
CA VAL A 77 11.50 2.89 18.46
C VAL A 77 10.01 2.69 18.79
N PRO A 78 9.42 3.54 19.66
CA PRO A 78 7.98 3.52 19.88
C PRO A 78 7.26 4.01 18.63
N CYS A 79 6.29 3.24 18.16
CA CYS A 79 5.42 3.64 17.05
C CYS A 79 3.99 3.10 17.27
N SER A 80 3.01 3.80 16.70
CA SER A 80 1.62 3.33 16.63
C SER A 80 1.33 2.90 15.21
N ILE A 81 0.90 1.65 15.02
CA ILE A 81 0.71 1.05 13.70
C ILE A 81 -0.74 0.62 13.57
N ASP A 82 -1.37 0.99 12.46
CA ASP A 82 -2.69 0.50 12.07
C ASP A 82 -2.66 -0.20 10.70
N GLY A 83 -3.76 -0.88 10.38
CA GLY A 83 -3.83 -1.70 9.19
C GLY A 83 -5.25 -2.07 8.81
N VAL A 84 -5.35 -2.81 7.71
CA VAL A 84 -6.62 -3.24 7.13
C VAL A 84 -6.50 -4.68 6.67
N VAL A 85 -7.50 -5.49 7.00
CA VAL A 85 -7.61 -6.89 6.58
C VAL A 85 -8.74 -7.02 5.58
N PHE A 86 -8.44 -7.68 4.47
CA PHE A 86 -9.40 -8.06 3.44
C PHE A 86 -9.62 -9.57 3.54
N PHE A 87 -10.85 -9.99 3.82
CA PHE A 87 -11.19 -11.40 3.91
C PHE A 87 -12.53 -11.69 3.25
N LYS A 88 -12.77 -12.95 2.93
CA LYS A 88 -14.08 -13.43 2.47
C LYS A 88 -14.44 -14.71 3.20
N VAL A 89 -15.73 -14.93 3.40
CA VAL A 89 -16.22 -16.18 3.98
C VAL A 89 -16.35 -17.20 2.84
N ILE A 90 -15.59 -18.30 2.91
CA ILE A 90 -15.68 -19.42 1.97
C ILE A 90 -16.74 -20.41 2.46
N ASP A 91 -16.67 -20.77 3.74
CA ASP A 91 -17.63 -21.67 4.37
C ASP A 91 -18.46 -20.93 5.42
N PRO A 92 -19.73 -20.58 5.11
CA PRO A 92 -20.61 -19.89 6.05
C PRO A 92 -21.02 -20.79 7.22
N GLU A 93 -20.94 -22.11 7.10
CA GLU A 93 -21.24 -23.06 8.18
C GLU A 93 -20.20 -22.95 9.29
N MET A 94 -18.92 -23.13 8.93
CA MET A 94 -17.82 -23.00 9.88
C MET A 94 -17.77 -21.59 10.47
N ALA A 95 -17.96 -20.55 9.66
CA ALA A 95 -17.88 -19.16 10.13
C ALA A 95 -18.93 -18.78 11.18
N VAL A 96 -20.05 -19.50 11.27
CA VAL A 96 -21.14 -19.23 12.23
C VAL A 96 -21.17 -20.22 13.39
N LEU A 97 -20.72 -21.47 13.17
CA LEU A 97 -20.76 -22.49 14.21
C LEU A 97 -19.48 -22.53 15.06
N GLU A 98 -18.32 -22.26 14.45
CA GLU A 98 -17.01 -22.37 15.13
C GLU A 98 -16.64 -21.08 15.88
N VAL A 99 -17.18 -19.93 15.47
CA VAL A 99 -16.89 -18.62 16.10
C VAL A 99 -18.15 -17.81 16.29
N GLU A 100 -18.33 -17.27 17.50
CA GLU A 100 -19.48 -16.40 17.84
C GLU A 100 -19.51 -15.14 16.97
N GLU A 101 -18.41 -14.38 16.96
CA GLU A 101 -18.24 -13.19 16.13
C GLU A 101 -16.89 -13.21 15.41
N TYR A 102 -16.88 -13.78 14.20
CA TYR A 102 -15.67 -13.90 13.39
C TYR A 102 -15.00 -12.55 13.10
N THR A 103 -15.78 -11.48 12.90
CA THR A 103 -15.25 -10.13 12.64
C THR A 103 -14.39 -9.65 13.80
N PHE A 104 -14.87 -9.85 15.03
CA PHE A 104 -14.15 -9.48 16.24
C PHE A 104 -12.92 -10.37 16.43
N ALA A 105 -13.07 -11.69 16.28
CA ALA A 105 -11.97 -12.64 16.42
C ALA A 105 -10.81 -12.34 15.44
N ILE A 106 -11.11 -12.12 14.15
CA ILE A 106 -10.10 -11.74 13.14
C ILE A 106 -9.45 -10.41 13.50
N THR A 107 -10.22 -9.43 13.98
CA THR A 107 -9.67 -8.13 14.38
C THR A 107 -8.64 -8.30 15.50
N GLN A 108 -8.95 -9.09 16.52
CA GLN A 108 -8.05 -9.34 17.66
C GLN A 108 -6.82 -10.15 17.25
N LEU A 109 -7.01 -11.20 16.45
CA LEU A 109 -5.91 -11.99 15.91
C LEU A 109 -4.97 -11.14 15.05
N SER A 110 -5.53 -10.28 14.21
CA SER A 110 -4.76 -9.38 13.36
C SER A 110 -3.99 -8.34 14.18
N GLN A 111 -4.57 -7.82 15.27
CA GLN A 111 -3.84 -6.95 16.21
C GLN A 111 -2.67 -7.69 16.86
N ALA A 112 -2.88 -8.92 17.31
CA ALA A 112 -1.83 -9.73 17.93
C ALA A 112 -0.71 -10.05 16.93
N ALA A 113 -1.05 -10.47 15.71
CA ALA A 113 -0.10 -10.75 14.65
C ALA A 113 0.68 -9.49 14.20
N LEU A 114 0.00 -8.35 14.09
CA LEU A 114 0.63 -7.07 13.75
C LEU A 114 1.63 -6.66 14.84
N ARG A 115 1.26 -6.78 16.13
CA ARG A 115 2.16 -6.51 17.26
C ARG A 115 3.38 -7.42 17.26
N ASP A 116 3.19 -8.72 17.03
CA ASP A 116 4.28 -9.71 17.04
C ASP A 116 5.27 -9.50 15.88
N VAL A 117 4.77 -9.28 14.67
CA VAL A 117 5.62 -9.05 13.48
C VAL A 117 6.36 -7.72 13.58
N CYS A 118 5.67 -6.64 13.94
CA CYS A 118 6.31 -5.32 14.04
C CYS A 118 7.29 -5.21 15.21
N GLY A 119 7.13 -6.02 16.27
CA GLY A 119 8.08 -6.05 17.38
C GLY A 119 9.40 -6.77 17.08
N LYS A 120 9.43 -7.63 16.05
CA LYS A 120 10.60 -8.44 15.65
C LYS A 120 11.41 -7.84 14.50
N VAL A 121 11.06 -6.63 14.08
CA VAL A 121 11.61 -6.00 12.87
C VAL A 121 11.95 -4.54 13.17
N GLU A 122 13.02 -4.05 12.56
CA GLU A 122 13.42 -2.64 12.63
C GLU A 122 12.41 -1.71 11.92
N LEU A 123 12.27 -0.48 12.42
CA LEU A 123 11.35 0.52 11.86
C LEU A 123 11.56 0.76 10.35
N ASP A 124 12.81 0.84 9.89
CA ASP A 124 13.10 1.10 8.47
C ASP A 124 12.57 -0.01 7.57
N THR A 125 12.65 -1.27 8.01
CA THR A 125 12.12 -2.41 7.27
C THR A 125 10.58 -2.35 7.21
N ILE A 126 9.92 -1.92 8.28
CA ILE A 126 8.47 -1.73 8.29
C ILE A 126 8.07 -0.60 7.31
N LEU A 127 8.84 0.48 7.25
CA LEU A 127 8.59 1.61 6.35
C LEU A 127 8.86 1.28 4.88
N SER A 128 9.96 0.58 4.60
CA SER A 128 10.46 0.29 3.25
C SER A 128 9.81 -0.95 2.62
N LYS A 129 9.48 -1.97 3.43
CA LYS A 129 8.99 -3.29 2.95
C LYS A 129 7.59 -3.62 3.46
N ARG A 130 6.66 -2.66 3.33
CA ARG A 130 5.27 -2.81 3.80
C ARG A 130 4.55 -4.03 3.22
N GLU A 131 4.77 -4.35 1.95
CA GLU A 131 4.16 -5.52 1.31
C GLU A 131 4.67 -6.85 1.88
N GLU A 132 5.96 -6.94 2.19
CA GLU A 132 6.55 -8.14 2.81
C GLU A 132 5.99 -8.34 4.23
N MET A 133 5.87 -7.26 5.01
CA MET A 133 5.29 -7.31 6.35
C MET A 133 3.81 -7.70 6.31
N GLY A 134 3.02 -7.14 5.38
CA GLY A 134 1.63 -7.51 5.17
C GLY A 134 1.46 -9.00 4.86
N ASN A 135 2.32 -9.56 3.99
CA ASN A 135 2.32 -10.99 3.68
C ASN A 135 2.68 -11.87 4.88
N ASN A 136 3.60 -11.43 5.74
CA ASN A 136 3.96 -12.16 6.95
C ASN A 136 2.82 -12.18 7.97
N ILE A 137 2.17 -11.03 8.20
CA ILE A 137 0.98 -10.93 9.06
C ILE A 137 -0.14 -11.80 8.50
N LYS A 138 -0.40 -11.74 7.18
CA LYS A 138 -1.38 -12.59 6.51
C LYS A 138 -1.16 -14.06 6.81
N LYS A 139 0.07 -14.58 6.67
CA LYS A 139 0.37 -16.01 6.92
C LYS A 139 0.02 -16.44 8.35
N ILE A 140 0.28 -15.60 9.33
CA ILE A 140 -0.02 -15.88 10.73
C ILE A 140 -1.54 -15.94 10.94
N VAL A 141 -2.27 -14.93 10.44
CA VAL A 141 -3.73 -14.85 10.58
C VAL A 141 -4.41 -15.99 9.82
N GLU A 142 -3.94 -16.32 8.62
CA GLU A 142 -4.54 -17.35 7.76
C GLU A 142 -4.48 -18.76 8.36
N VAL A 143 -3.50 -19.06 9.23
CA VAL A 143 -3.40 -20.37 9.89
C VAL A 143 -4.58 -20.60 10.83
N GLU A 144 -4.95 -19.61 11.63
CA GLU A 144 -6.06 -19.76 12.58
C GLU A 144 -7.43 -19.57 11.92
N THR A 145 -7.55 -18.67 10.93
CA THR A 145 -8.85 -18.38 10.30
C THR A 145 -9.33 -19.49 9.36
N LYS A 146 -8.45 -20.43 8.99
CA LYS A 146 -8.80 -21.62 8.20
C LYS A 146 -9.82 -22.50 8.90
N ASP A 147 -9.67 -22.68 10.21
CA ASP A 147 -10.59 -23.48 11.02
C ASP A 147 -11.99 -22.83 11.10
N TRP A 148 -12.09 -21.54 10.80
CA TRP A 148 -13.35 -20.79 10.78
C TRP A 148 -13.97 -20.70 9.38
N GLY A 149 -13.37 -21.30 8.36
CA GLY A 149 -13.87 -21.21 6.97
C GLY A 149 -13.70 -19.83 6.32
N ILE A 150 -12.72 -19.05 6.79
CA ILE A 150 -12.47 -17.68 6.34
C ILE A 150 -11.14 -17.61 5.61
N ASP A 151 -11.17 -17.00 4.43
CA ASP A 151 -10.00 -16.82 3.58
C ASP A 151 -9.52 -15.37 3.64
N ILE A 152 -8.28 -15.19 4.10
CA ILE A 152 -7.61 -13.90 4.15
C ILE A 152 -7.02 -13.59 2.78
N ILE A 153 -7.58 -12.61 2.10
CA ILE A 153 -7.13 -12.20 0.78
C ILE A 153 -5.84 -11.41 0.92
N ASP A 154 -5.83 -10.39 1.78
CA ASP A 154 -4.69 -9.51 1.95
C ASP A 154 -4.71 -8.79 3.30
N VAL A 155 -3.54 -8.42 3.80
CA VAL A 155 -3.37 -7.60 5.00
C VAL A 155 -2.43 -6.46 4.66
N LYS A 156 -2.92 -5.22 4.83
CA LYS A 156 -2.15 -4.01 4.50
C LYS A 156 -1.92 -3.18 5.74
N ILE A 157 -0.66 -2.75 5.91
CA ILE A 157 -0.32 -1.69 6.86
C ILE A 157 -0.78 -0.37 6.27
N LYS A 158 -1.55 0.40 7.04
CA LYS A 158 -2.15 1.65 6.56
C LYS A 158 -1.25 2.82 6.94
N ASP A 159 -1.16 3.14 8.23
CA ASP A 159 -0.39 4.25 8.76
C ASP A 159 0.54 3.80 9.90
N ILE A 160 1.70 4.44 9.98
CA ILE A 160 2.70 4.27 11.05
C ILE A 160 2.95 5.66 11.64
N GLN A 161 2.54 5.84 12.88
CA GLN A 161 2.67 7.09 13.61
C GLN A 161 3.87 7.00 14.56
N LEU A 162 4.78 7.96 14.43
CA LEU A 162 5.96 8.09 15.27
C LEU A 162 5.76 9.28 16.22
N PRO A 163 6.33 9.24 17.44
CA PRO A 163 6.38 10.41 18.30
C PRO A 163 7.01 11.60 17.57
N GLU A 164 6.50 12.79 17.84
CA GLU A 164 6.90 14.00 17.13
C GLU A 164 8.40 14.27 17.20
N ASN A 165 9.02 14.01 18.36
CA ASN A 165 10.46 14.15 18.56
C ASN A 165 11.27 13.23 17.63
N MET A 166 10.90 11.95 17.52
CA MET A 166 11.58 10.99 16.64
C MET A 166 11.40 11.35 15.17
N LYS A 167 10.18 11.74 14.77
CA LYS A 167 9.90 12.17 13.39
C LYS A 167 10.78 13.34 12.97
N ARG A 168 10.98 14.33 13.85
CA ARG A 168 11.87 15.47 13.60
C ARG A 168 13.34 15.04 13.49
N MET A 169 13.81 14.18 14.38
CA MET A 169 15.20 13.69 14.35
C MET A 169 15.49 12.87 13.08
N MET A 170 14.58 11.97 12.71
CA MET A 170 14.69 11.19 11.47
C MET A 170 14.64 12.09 10.23
N ALA A 171 13.77 13.10 10.21
CA ALA A 171 13.73 14.06 9.10
C ALA A 171 15.05 14.82 8.95
N ASN A 172 15.62 15.31 10.04
CA ASN A 172 16.93 15.99 10.03
C ASN A 172 18.06 15.05 9.57
N GLN A 173 18.05 13.80 10.03
CA GLN A 173 19.03 12.80 9.63
C GLN A 173 18.91 12.45 8.14
N ALA A 174 17.69 12.25 7.65
CA ALA A 174 17.41 11.97 6.24
C ALA A 174 17.84 13.15 5.35
N GLU A 175 17.56 14.39 5.75
CA GLU A 175 17.99 15.59 5.03
C GLU A 175 19.52 15.72 4.99
N ALA A 176 20.20 15.46 6.11
CA ALA A 176 21.65 15.45 6.17
C ALA A 176 22.27 14.38 5.26
N GLU A 177 21.72 13.16 5.26
CA GLU A 177 22.17 12.07 4.40
C GLU A 177 21.89 12.36 2.92
N HIS A 178 20.72 12.90 2.58
CA HIS A 178 20.41 13.35 1.23
C HIS A 178 21.35 14.46 0.75
N SER A 179 21.64 15.45 1.59
CA SER A 179 22.58 16.54 1.28
C SER A 179 24.01 16.02 1.08
N ARG A 180 24.45 15.08 1.94
CA ARG A 180 25.73 14.39 1.79
C ARG A 180 25.82 13.64 0.46
N ARG A 181 24.81 12.81 0.15
CA ARG A 181 24.75 12.04 -1.10
C ARG A 181 24.75 12.95 -2.33
N ALA A 182 23.95 14.03 -2.30
CA ALA A 182 23.91 15.00 -3.38
C ALA A 182 25.28 15.65 -3.63
N ARG A 183 26.01 16.01 -2.56
CA ARG A 183 27.36 16.60 -2.67
C ARG A 183 28.38 15.63 -3.25
N ILE A 184 28.32 14.35 -2.88
CA ILE A 184 29.20 13.30 -3.45
C ILE A 184 28.90 13.11 -4.94
N ILE A 185 27.62 13.03 -5.31
CA ILE A 185 27.20 12.90 -6.71
C ILE A 185 27.67 14.11 -7.53
N LEU A 186 27.55 15.32 -6.99
CA LEU A 186 28.01 16.55 -7.65
C LEU A 186 29.54 16.53 -7.86
N ALA A 187 30.30 16.19 -6.82
CA ALA A 187 31.77 16.12 -6.91
C ALA A 187 32.23 15.09 -7.95
N LEU A 188 31.59 13.91 -7.98
CA LEU A 188 31.85 12.89 -9.00
C LEU A 188 31.48 13.36 -10.41
N ALA A 189 30.36 14.07 -10.55
CA ALA A 189 29.94 14.64 -11.82
C ALA A 189 30.93 15.71 -12.31
N GLU A 190 31.43 16.57 -11.41
CA GLU A 190 32.45 17.58 -11.72
C GLU A 190 33.78 16.94 -12.14
N GLU A 191 34.22 15.89 -11.45
CA GLU A 191 35.42 15.12 -11.81
C GLU A 191 35.29 14.51 -13.22
N GLN A 192 34.17 13.84 -13.49
CA GLN A 192 33.89 13.24 -14.80
C GLN A 192 33.83 14.30 -15.91
N ALA A 193 33.16 15.43 -15.65
CA ALA A 193 33.07 16.54 -16.60
C ALA A 193 34.45 17.14 -16.89
N ALA A 194 35.26 17.40 -15.85
CA ALA A 194 36.62 17.91 -16.00
C ALA A 194 37.51 16.95 -16.81
N GLY A 195 37.41 15.64 -16.55
CA GLY A 195 38.13 14.62 -17.31
C GLY A 195 37.77 14.65 -18.81
N LYS A 196 36.47 14.69 -19.13
CA LYS A 196 36.00 14.78 -20.52
C LYS A 196 36.39 16.08 -21.21
N LEU A 197 36.36 17.21 -20.50
CA LEU A 197 36.81 18.49 -21.01
C LEU A 197 38.32 18.50 -21.29
N LEU A 198 39.12 17.87 -20.44
CA LEU A 198 40.57 17.71 -20.65
C LEU A 198 40.88 16.82 -21.86
N GLU A 199 40.18 15.70 -22.02
CA GLU A 199 40.27 14.84 -23.21
C GLU A 199 39.93 15.62 -24.48
N ALA A 200 38.81 16.36 -24.47
CA ALA A 200 38.41 17.20 -25.59
C ALA A 200 39.43 18.32 -25.88
N GLY A 201 40.00 18.95 -24.85
CA GLY A 201 41.06 19.95 -24.98
C GLY A 201 42.31 19.38 -25.66
N LYS A 202 42.81 18.24 -25.20
CA LYS A 202 43.95 17.55 -25.82
C LYS A 202 43.70 17.18 -27.29
N LEU A 203 42.48 16.75 -27.64
CA LEU A 203 42.11 16.46 -29.02
C LEU A 203 42.06 17.72 -29.89
N ILE A 204 41.61 18.84 -29.34
CA ILE A 204 41.56 20.12 -30.03
C ILE A 204 42.98 20.67 -30.28
N ASP A 205 43.89 20.52 -29.31
CA ASP A 205 45.29 20.97 -29.43
C ASP A 205 46.06 20.22 -30.55
N GLN A 206 45.66 19.00 -30.90
CA GLN A 206 46.29 18.25 -32.00
C GLN A 206 46.11 18.91 -33.37
N SER A 207 45.12 19.79 -33.55
CA SER A 207 44.85 20.47 -34.82
C SER A 207 44.53 21.96 -34.61
N PRO A 208 45.40 22.89 -35.06
CA PRO A 208 45.13 24.32 -35.00
C PRO A 208 43.83 24.77 -35.68
N SER A 209 43.31 23.97 -36.61
CA SER A 209 42.04 24.20 -37.30
C SER A 209 40.82 23.94 -36.39
N ALA A 210 40.93 23.02 -35.43
CA ALA A 210 39.82 22.67 -34.52
C ALA A 210 39.48 23.81 -33.56
N ILE A 211 40.49 24.51 -33.02
CA ILE A 211 40.29 25.71 -32.18
C ILE A 211 39.56 26.81 -32.97
N LYS A 212 39.96 27.05 -34.22
CA LYS A 212 39.31 28.05 -35.09
C LYS A 212 37.85 27.70 -35.38
N LEU A 213 37.54 26.44 -35.68
CA LEU A 213 36.16 25.99 -35.89
C LEU A 213 35.31 26.17 -34.62
N ARG A 214 35.85 25.84 -33.44
CA ARG A 214 35.16 26.07 -32.18
C ARG A 214 34.94 27.55 -31.91
N LEU A 215 35.92 28.41 -32.19
CA LEU A 215 35.77 29.86 -32.10
C LEU A 215 34.61 30.37 -32.99
N TYR A 216 34.54 29.91 -34.26
CA TYR A 216 33.44 30.27 -35.16
C TYR A 216 32.08 29.77 -34.69
N GLN A 217 32.00 28.55 -34.13
CA GLN A 217 30.76 28.03 -33.53
C GLN A 217 30.32 28.86 -32.32
N THR A 218 31.25 29.21 -31.42
CA THR A 218 30.95 30.07 -30.27
C THR A 218 30.46 31.44 -30.73
N LEU A 219 31.08 32.03 -31.75
CA LEU A 219 30.63 33.28 -32.34
C LEU A 219 29.24 33.17 -32.97
N SER A 220 28.93 32.07 -33.65
CA SER A 220 27.59 31.81 -34.21
C SER A 220 26.53 31.67 -33.11
N ASN A 221 26.85 31.01 -31.99
CA ASN A 221 25.93 30.87 -30.86
C ASN A 221 25.69 32.21 -30.16
N ILE A 222 26.75 32.99 -29.92
CA ILE A 222 26.64 34.33 -29.34
C ILE A 222 25.86 35.27 -30.29
N ALA A 223 26.06 35.17 -31.61
CA ALA A 223 25.31 35.96 -32.58
C ALA A 223 23.82 35.57 -32.66
N ALA A 224 23.45 34.34 -32.26
CA ALA A 224 22.07 33.89 -32.19
C ALA A 224 21.34 34.40 -30.94
N GLU A 225 22.04 34.56 -29.81
CA GLU A 225 21.53 35.29 -28.65
C GLU A 225 21.56 36.79 -28.95
N LYS A 226 20.39 37.38 -29.26
CA LYS A 226 20.23 38.77 -29.69
C LYS A 226 20.56 39.81 -28.61
N ASN A 227 21.76 39.82 -28.03
CA ASN A 227 22.22 40.84 -27.08
C ASN A 227 23.63 41.35 -27.42
N SER A 228 23.76 42.67 -27.40
CA SER A 228 24.71 43.48 -28.16
C SER A 228 26.10 43.67 -27.54
N THR A 229 27.08 43.91 -28.42
CA THR A 229 28.52 44.22 -28.19
C THR A 229 29.40 43.02 -27.89
N ILE A 230 29.97 42.46 -28.96
CA ILE A 230 31.01 41.42 -28.90
C ILE A 230 32.37 42.11 -28.72
N LEU A 231 32.93 42.08 -27.51
CA LEU A 231 34.32 42.48 -27.27
C LEU A 231 35.23 41.33 -27.73
N PHE A 232 36.03 41.55 -28.77
CA PHE A 232 36.92 40.54 -29.34
C PHE A 232 38.32 40.62 -28.71
N PRO A 233 38.70 39.73 -27.77
CA PRO A 233 40.08 39.64 -27.34
C PRO A 233 40.88 38.94 -28.45
N PHE A 234 41.67 39.71 -29.20
CA PHE A 234 42.60 39.18 -30.20
C PHE A 234 43.80 38.54 -29.47
N PRO A 235 44.12 37.25 -29.70
CA PRO A 235 45.29 36.63 -29.07
C PRO A 235 46.58 37.33 -29.51
N GLU A 236 47.38 37.77 -28.54
CA GLU A 236 48.63 38.52 -28.77
C GLU A 236 49.66 37.71 -29.60
N GLU A 237 49.52 36.39 -29.62
CA GLU A 237 50.38 35.44 -30.35
C GLU A 237 50.33 35.61 -31.88
N VAL A 238 49.27 36.24 -32.42
CA VAL A 238 49.12 36.51 -33.86
C VAL A 238 49.67 37.89 -34.23
N LEU A 239 49.99 38.74 -33.25
CA LEU A 239 50.65 40.02 -33.53
C LEU A 239 52.09 39.76 -33.95
N PRO A 240 52.55 40.29 -35.11
CA PRO A 240 53.94 40.14 -35.50
C PRO A 240 54.80 40.80 -34.41
N LYS A 241 55.60 39.98 -33.72
CA LYS A 241 56.62 40.47 -32.79
C LYS A 241 57.52 41.41 -33.58
N LYS A 242 57.43 42.72 -33.31
CA LYS A 242 58.41 43.68 -33.83
C LYS A 242 59.77 43.26 -33.28
N SER A 243 60.60 42.67 -34.15
CA SER A 243 62.03 42.55 -33.92
C SER A 243 62.55 43.93 -33.53
N LYS A 244 63.12 44.03 -32.33
CA LYS A 244 64.05 45.12 -32.03
C LYS A 244 65.29 45.01 -32.91
#